data_AF-A0A7D5Y749-F1
#
_entry.id   AF-A0A7D5Y749-F1
#
_cell.length_a   1.000
_cell.length_b   1.000
_cell.length_c   1.000
_cell.angle_alpha   90.00
_cell.angle_beta   90.00
_cell.angle_gamma   90.00
#
_symmetry.space_group_name_H-M   'P 1'
#
loop_
_entity.id
_entity.type
_entity.pdbx_description
1 polymer ?
#
loop_
_entity_poly.entity_id
_entity_poly.type
_entity_poly.pdbx_seq_one_letter_code
_entity_poly.pdbx_strand_id
1 'polypeptide(L)'
;MLRRIIAALALAIASPLIAPAAIPANANPISQETVLHGNSAPGALGLDGSWACYVPSGYTWDQVEPTGACGSLSYRYRLRVPVNGLWACAIPFGWTYDSIRSTSVCGSTGPYHYRLLG
;
A
#
# COMPACT_ATOMS: atom_id res chain seq x y z
N MET A 1 -67.05 -26.86 -13.98
CA MET A 1 -66.58 -25.63 -13.29
C MET A 1 -65.10 -25.47 -13.62
N LEU A 2 -64.74 -24.84 -14.75
CA LEU A 2 -64.36 -23.41 -14.88
C LEU A 2 -62.91 -23.18 -14.38
N ARG A 3 -61.90 -22.66 -15.09
CA ARG A 3 -61.70 -22.15 -16.46
C ARG A 3 -60.19 -22.23 -16.76
N ARG A 4 -59.87 -22.41 -18.04
CA ARG A 4 -58.58 -22.34 -18.75
C ARG A 4 -57.70 -21.15 -18.32
N ILE A 5 -56.37 -21.27 -18.47
CA ILE A 5 -55.50 -20.39 -19.29
C ILE A 5 -54.11 -21.02 -19.46
N ILE A 6 -53.77 -21.27 -20.72
CA ILE A 6 -52.43 -21.59 -21.23
C ILE A 6 -51.75 -20.24 -21.49
N ALA A 7 -50.52 -20.05 -21.00
CA ALA A 7 -49.67 -18.94 -21.44
C ALA A 7 -48.28 -19.50 -21.75
N ALA A 8 -47.99 -19.61 -23.04
CA ALA A 8 -46.68 -19.94 -23.59
C ALA A 8 -45.71 -18.79 -23.27
N LEU A 9 -44.61 -19.08 -22.59
CA LEU A 9 -43.50 -18.14 -22.48
C LEU A 9 -42.48 -18.46 -23.58
N ALA A 10 -42.41 -17.56 -24.55
CA ALA A 10 -41.53 -17.61 -25.70
C ALA A 10 -40.05 -17.61 -25.29
N LEU A 11 -39.24 -18.47 -25.92
CA LEU A 11 -37.79 -18.38 -25.92
C LEU A 11 -37.38 -17.12 -26.70
N ALA A 12 -36.77 -16.15 -26.01
CA ALA A 12 -36.02 -15.07 -26.64
C ALA A 12 -34.53 -15.28 -26.34
N ILE A 13 -33.84 -15.92 -27.28
CA ILE A 13 -32.38 -15.96 -27.38
C ILE A 13 -31.89 -14.58 -27.80
N ALA A 14 -31.43 -13.78 -26.84
CA ALA A 14 -30.71 -12.55 -27.09
C ALA A 14 -29.22 -12.77 -26.79
N SER A 15 -28.44 -13.04 -27.84
CA SER A 15 -26.98 -13.03 -27.77
C SER A 15 -26.49 -11.58 -27.75
N PRO A 16 -25.81 -11.10 -26.68
CA PRO A 16 -25.15 -9.82 -26.74
C PRO A 16 -23.87 -9.94 -27.57
N LEU A 17 -23.80 -9.11 -28.61
CA LEU A 17 -22.64 -8.86 -29.45
C LEU A 17 -21.44 -8.43 -28.62
N ILE A 18 -20.28 -8.97 -29.00
CA ILE A 18 -18.95 -8.66 -28.49
C ILE A 18 -18.64 -7.18 -28.78
N ALA A 19 -18.31 -6.42 -27.74
CA ALA A 19 -17.67 -5.11 -27.88
C ALA A 19 -16.20 -5.25 -27.44
N PRO A 20 -15.21 -4.92 -28.28
CA PRO A 20 -13.83 -4.77 -27.82
C PRO A 20 -13.72 -3.49 -26.99
N ALA A 21 -13.39 -3.64 -25.71
CA ALA A 21 -13.00 -2.53 -24.86
C ALA A 21 -11.66 -1.97 -25.38
N ALA A 22 -11.70 -0.80 -26.02
CA ALA A 22 -10.51 -0.01 -26.24
C ALA A 22 -10.00 0.46 -24.87
N ILE A 23 -8.88 -0.12 -24.42
CA ILE A 23 -8.16 0.35 -23.25
C ILE A 23 -7.34 1.56 -23.71
N PRO A 24 -7.60 2.79 -23.23
CA PRO A 24 -6.64 3.86 -23.43
C PRO A 24 -5.39 3.51 -22.62
N ALA A 25 -4.31 3.16 -23.30
CA ALA A 25 -2.98 3.18 -22.73
C ALA A 25 -2.66 4.64 -22.38
N ASN A 26 -2.98 5.06 -21.17
CA ASN A 26 -2.40 6.28 -20.61
C ASN A 26 -0.94 5.97 -20.28
N ALA A 27 -0.09 6.04 -21.31
CA ALA A 27 1.33 6.22 -21.11
C ALA A 27 1.48 7.60 -20.46
N ASN A 28 1.62 7.63 -19.14
CA ASN A 28 2.26 8.76 -18.48
C ASN A 28 3.77 8.49 -18.56
N PRO A 29 4.52 9.12 -19.49
CA PRO A 29 5.95 9.21 -19.29
C PRO A 29 6.13 10.13 -18.08
N ILE A 30 6.26 9.53 -16.90
CA ILE A 30 6.88 10.23 -15.78
C ILE A 30 8.25 10.59 -16.31
N SER A 31 8.41 11.86 -16.64
CA SER A 31 9.69 12.51 -16.86
C SER A 31 10.49 12.28 -15.58
N GLN A 32 11.32 11.24 -15.61
CA GLN A 32 12.31 10.96 -14.59
C GLN A 32 13.36 12.05 -14.71
N GLU A 33 13.15 13.15 -13.97
CA GLU A 33 14.23 14.07 -13.69
C GLU A 33 15.28 13.26 -12.93
N THR A 34 16.32 12.90 -13.65
CA THR A 34 17.47 12.18 -13.15
C THR A 34 18.23 13.15 -12.25
N VAL A 35 17.81 13.21 -10.99
CA VAL A 35 18.61 13.88 -9.97
C VAL A 35 19.68 12.90 -9.53
N LEU A 36 20.88 13.10 -10.09
CA LEU A 36 22.11 12.46 -9.68
C LEU A 36 22.38 12.79 -8.20
N HIS A 37 22.03 11.90 -7.28
CA HIS A 37 22.56 11.91 -5.92
C HIS A 37 23.20 10.56 -5.60
N GLY A 38 24.53 10.58 -5.68
CA GLY A 38 25.54 9.66 -5.14
C GLY A 38 25.12 8.26 -4.67
N ASN A 39 25.74 7.26 -5.29
CA ASN A 39 25.99 5.92 -4.77
C ASN A 39 24.77 4.99 -4.60
N SER A 40 23.83 5.01 -5.54
CA SER A 40 22.82 3.96 -5.64
C SER A 40 23.27 2.88 -6.64
N ALA A 41 23.41 1.65 -6.16
CA ALA A 41 23.55 0.47 -7.01
C ALA A 41 22.36 0.39 -7.99
N PRO A 42 22.58 -0.03 -9.25
CA PRO A 42 21.54 -0.05 -10.27
C PRO A 42 20.49 -1.14 -9.97
N GLY A 43 19.23 -0.73 -9.79
CA GLY A 43 18.08 -1.65 -9.92
C GLY A 43 17.35 -2.10 -8.65
N ALA A 44 17.64 -1.57 -7.46
CA ALA A 44 16.78 -1.83 -6.30
C ALA A 44 15.54 -0.93 -6.38
N LEU A 45 14.37 -1.49 -6.72
CA LEU A 45 13.10 -0.89 -6.31
C LEU A 45 13.22 -0.64 -4.80
N GLY A 46 13.04 0.61 -4.36
CA GLY A 46 13.14 0.96 -2.94
C GLY A 46 12.20 0.10 -2.10
N LEU A 47 12.55 -0.16 -0.84
CA LEU A 47 11.74 -0.98 0.07
C LEU A 47 10.53 -0.20 0.62
N ASP A 48 10.27 1.03 0.16
CA ASP A 48 9.13 1.85 0.61
C ASP A 48 7.80 1.14 0.36
N GLY A 49 6.96 1.08 1.40
CA GLY A 49 5.67 0.41 1.38
C GLY A 49 5.75 -1.12 1.49
N SER A 50 6.94 -1.73 1.44
CA SER A 50 7.11 -3.17 1.59
C SER A 50 7.06 -3.60 3.06
N TRP A 51 6.70 -4.87 3.29
CA TRP A 51 6.71 -5.46 4.63
C TRP A 51 8.02 -6.20 4.88
N ALA A 52 8.63 -5.96 6.04
CA ALA A 52 9.88 -6.60 6.42
C ALA A 52 9.91 -7.00 7.91
N CYS A 53 10.69 -8.02 8.23
CA CYS A 53 10.86 -8.48 9.62
C CYS A 53 11.79 -7.56 10.44
N TYR A 54 12.61 -6.77 9.75
CA TYR A 54 13.55 -5.82 10.33
C TYR A 54 13.51 -4.52 9.53
N VAL A 55 13.87 -3.41 10.17
CA VAL A 55 13.92 -2.10 9.54
C VAL A 55 15.36 -1.79 9.16
N PRO A 56 15.71 -1.72 7.87
CA PRO A 56 17.07 -1.38 7.43
C PRO A 56 17.43 0.06 7.78
N SER A 57 18.73 0.36 7.83
CA SER A 57 19.21 1.74 7.94
C SER A 57 18.70 2.59 6.77
N GLY A 58 18.33 3.84 7.06
CA GLY A 58 17.72 4.75 6.09
C GLY A 58 16.20 4.57 5.93
N TYR A 59 15.58 3.62 6.63
CA TYR A 59 14.13 3.44 6.66
C TYR A 59 13.56 3.68 8.06
N THR A 60 12.28 4.02 8.09
CA THR A 60 11.41 3.91 9.27
C THR A 60 10.26 2.94 8.96
N TRP A 61 9.28 2.86 9.84
CA TRP A 61 8.04 2.13 9.60
C TRP A 61 6.83 2.94 10.05
N ASP A 62 5.69 2.74 9.38
CA ASP A 62 4.44 3.41 9.71
C ASP A 62 3.33 2.45 10.18
N GLN A 63 3.56 1.14 10.08
CA GLN A 63 2.67 0.11 10.56
C GLN A 63 3.42 -1.11 11.09
N VAL A 64 2.80 -1.79 12.04
CA VAL A 64 3.21 -3.08 12.60
C VAL A 64 2.05 -4.05 12.42
N GLU A 65 2.33 -5.25 11.91
CA GLU A 65 1.33 -6.29 11.73
C GLU A 65 1.82 -7.61 12.35
N PRO A 66 0.96 -8.33 13.10
CA PRO A 66 1.28 -9.67 13.56
C PRO A 66 1.52 -10.62 12.39
N THR A 67 2.57 -11.43 12.46
CA THR A 67 2.87 -12.43 11.43
C THR A 67 3.64 -13.61 11.99
N GLY A 68 3.44 -14.79 11.40
CA GLY A 68 4.32 -15.95 11.59
C GLY A 68 5.45 -16.03 10.56
N ALA A 69 5.51 -15.12 9.59
CA ALA A 69 6.48 -15.16 8.50
C ALA A 69 7.91 -14.76 8.92
N CYS A 70 8.05 -14.12 10.09
CA CYS A 70 9.33 -13.61 10.59
C CYS A 70 10.00 -14.54 11.62
N GLY A 71 9.65 -15.83 11.59
CA GLY A 71 10.26 -16.85 12.46
C GLY A 71 9.96 -16.59 13.93
N SER A 72 11.00 -16.26 14.71
CA SER A 72 10.88 -15.95 16.14
C SER A 72 10.24 -14.60 16.43
N LEU A 73 10.18 -13.70 15.45
CA LEU A 73 9.48 -12.43 15.57
C LEU A 73 8.00 -12.62 15.20
N SER A 74 7.11 -12.24 16.11
CA SER A 74 5.66 -12.34 15.91
C SER A 74 5.08 -11.17 15.09
N TYR A 75 5.91 -10.29 14.55
CA TYR A 75 5.48 -9.07 13.87
C TYR A 75 6.39 -8.73 12.68
N ARG A 76 5.84 -7.96 11.75
CA ARG A 76 6.55 -7.33 10.63
C ARG A 76 6.19 -5.85 10.55
N TYR A 77 7.05 -5.10 9.89
CA TYR A 77 7.01 -3.65 9.78
C TYR A 77 6.77 -3.23 8.34
N ARG A 78 5.88 -2.27 8.11
CA ARG A 78 5.75 -1.64 6.79
C ARG A 78 6.79 -0.55 6.66
N LEU A 79 7.82 -0.82 5.86
CA LEU A 79 8.96 0.07 5.69
C LEU A 79 8.55 1.34 4.97
N ARG A 80 9.10 2.47 5.39
CA ARG A 80 8.91 3.77 4.75
C ARG A 80 10.23 4.53 4.63
N VAL A 81 10.41 5.23 3.53
CA VAL A 81 11.48 6.23 3.40
C VAL A 81 11.07 7.48 4.20
N PRO A 82 11.91 7.96 5.13
CA PRO A 82 11.61 9.15 5.92
C PRO A 82 11.45 10.39 5.04
N VAL A 83 10.33 11.10 5.18
CA VAL A 83 10.04 12.38 4.50
C VAL A 83 9.30 13.31 5.47
N ASN A 84 9.44 14.63 5.27
CA ASN A 84 8.70 15.62 6.05
C ASN A 84 7.19 15.39 5.97
N GLY A 85 6.51 15.42 7.11
CA GLY A 85 5.08 15.20 7.20
C GLY A 85 4.63 13.73 7.22
N LEU A 86 5.55 12.76 7.05
CA LEU A 86 5.22 11.34 7.20
C LEU A 86 4.84 11.03 8.65
N TRP A 87 3.74 10.31 8.87
CA TRP A 87 3.44 9.73 10.17
C TRP A 87 4.11 8.36 10.30
N ALA A 88 5.12 8.27 11.15
CA ALA A 88 5.88 7.05 11.39
C ALA A 88 5.70 6.57 12.83
N CYS A 89 5.86 5.27 13.06
CA CYS A 89 5.83 4.66 14.38
C CYS A 89 7.15 4.86 15.15
N ALA A 90 8.23 5.16 14.44
CA ALA A 90 9.50 5.53 15.04
C ALA A 90 10.16 6.68 14.29
N ILE A 91 10.93 7.45 15.05
CA ILE A 91 11.71 8.57 14.53
C ILE A 91 13.06 7.99 14.09
N PRO A 92 13.39 8.03 12.78
CA PRO A 92 14.66 7.53 12.28
C PRO A 92 15.83 8.41 12.74
N PHE A 93 17.05 7.88 12.69
CA PHE A 93 18.24 8.62 13.11
C PHE A 93 18.41 9.91 12.31
N GLY A 94 18.69 11.03 13.00
CA GLY A 94 18.85 12.34 12.39
C GLY A 94 17.55 13.08 12.08
N TRP A 95 16.39 12.50 12.41
CA TRP A 95 15.09 13.14 12.28
C TRP A 95 14.55 13.59 13.63
N THR A 96 13.64 14.56 13.59
CA THR A 96 12.78 14.95 14.72
C THR A 96 11.31 14.79 14.33
N TYR A 97 10.41 15.26 15.18
CA TYR A 97 8.98 15.29 14.91
C TYR A 97 8.36 16.59 15.40
N ASP A 98 7.28 17.01 14.73
CA ASP A 98 6.55 18.23 15.09
C ASP A 98 5.15 17.93 15.65
N SER A 99 4.70 16.67 15.59
CA SER A 99 3.42 16.25 16.17
C SER A 99 3.42 14.77 16.56
N ILE A 100 2.60 14.43 17.55
CA ILE A 100 2.39 13.06 18.04
C ILE A 100 0.88 12.78 18.15
N ARG A 101 0.46 11.56 17.85
CA ARG A 101 -0.92 11.09 18.08
C ARG A 101 -0.93 9.63 18.52
N SER A 102 -1.92 9.25 19.32
CA SER A 102 -2.14 7.85 19.67
C SER A 102 -2.66 7.06 18.47
N THR A 103 -2.23 5.79 18.37
CA THR A 103 -2.64 4.89 17.30
C THR A 103 -2.45 3.44 17.70
N SER A 104 -3.28 2.54 17.18
CA SER A 104 -3.11 1.10 17.33
C SER A 104 -2.20 0.48 16.25
N VAL A 105 -1.90 1.21 15.18
CA VAL A 105 -1.18 0.66 14.01
C VAL A 105 0.31 0.41 14.26
N CYS A 106 0.86 1.00 15.32
CA CYS A 106 2.27 0.83 15.70
C CYS A 106 2.50 -0.29 16.72
N GLY A 107 1.44 -1.05 17.02
CA GLY A 107 1.45 -2.07 18.05
C GLY A 107 1.19 -1.52 19.46
N SER A 108 1.04 -2.42 20.41
CA SER A 108 0.68 -2.11 21.80
C SER A 108 1.83 -1.53 22.61
N THR A 109 3.08 -1.86 22.27
CA THR A 109 4.28 -1.39 22.99
C THR A 109 4.68 0.03 22.61
N GLY A 110 4.29 0.51 21.43
CA GLY A 110 4.57 1.87 20.95
C GLY A 110 3.34 2.47 20.27
N PRO A 111 2.27 2.80 21.02
CA PRO A 111 0.96 3.17 20.45
C PRO A 111 0.92 4.62 19.96
N TYR A 112 2.00 5.11 19.35
CA TYR A 112 2.13 6.50 18.90
C TYR A 112 2.63 6.59 17.47
N HIS A 113 2.07 7.56 16.75
CA HIS A 113 2.55 8.03 15.45
C HIS A 113 3.20 9.39 15.65
N TYR A 114 4.37 9.57 15.05
CA TYR A 114 5.16 10.80 15.05
C TYR A 114 5.16 11.38 13.64
N ARG A 115 4.79 12.66 13.50
CA ARG A 115 4.91 13.36 12.22
C ARG A 115 6.35 13.82 12.06
N LEU A 116 7.04 13.26 11.08
CA LEU A 116 8.47 13.48 10.89
C LEU A 116 8.77 14.87 10.37
N LEU A 117 9.85 15.43 10.90
CA LEU A 117 10.47 16.68 10.50
C LEU A 117 11.99 16.46 10.45
N GLY A 118 12.60 16.69 9.29
CA GLY A 118 14.04 16.53 9.04
C GLY A 118 14.78 17.87 8.99
#